data_AF-A0A7C6U3X6-F1
#
_entry.id   AF-A0A7C6U3X6-F1
#
_cell.length_a   1.000
_cell.length_b   1.000
_cell.length_c   1.000
_cell.angle_alpha   90.00
_cell.angle_beta   90.00
_cell.angle_gamma   90.00
#
_symmetry.space_group_name_H-M   'P 1'
#
loop_
_entity.id
_entity.type
_entity.pdbx_description
1 polymer ?
#
loop_
_entity_poly.entity_id
_entity_poly.type
_entity_poly.pdbx_seq_one_letter_code
_entity_poly.pdbx_strand_id
1 'polypeptide(L)'
;MKKFFDEFKKFIQRGNVMDLAVGIIIGAAFKDIINSMVNDILMPIISLVFKFDVKSAVLIMKGSQTGVDPSGLPVYADGTVLLRWGGFLQAILDFLIIAFVIFSIIKILNGLNDGAKKRKEKYIQKLQKKKLKGVKLSKFEQSQLDNVTDELEAAPKVVEPPKPTVEELLGDIKEILAKSEENK
;
A
#
# COMPACT_ATOMS: atom_id res chain seq x y z
N MET A 1 -13.36 33.08 -21.76
CA MET A 1 -12.78 32.65 -20.47
C MET A 1 -13.82 32.17 -19.47
N LYS A 2 -14.91 32.90 -19.16
CA LYS A 2 -15.93 32.44 -18.18
C LYS A 2 -16.49 31.03 -18.46
N LYS A 3 -16.88 30.73 -19.72
CA LYS A 3 -17.37 29.40 -20.12
C LYS A 3 -16.41 28.25 -19.83
N PHE A 4 -15.10 28.46 -20.06
CA PHE A 4 -14.09 27.44 -19.79
C PHE A 4 -13.97 27.14 -18.29
N PHE A 5 -13.99 28.18 -17.43
CA PHE A 5 -13.97 27.98 -15.98
C PHE A 5 -15.23 27.30 -15.46
N ASP A 6 -16.40 27.57 -16.06
CA ASP A 6 -17.65 26.89 -15.71
C ASP A 6 -17.65 25.42 -16.14
N GLU A 7 -17.11 25.11 -17.32
CA GLU A 7 -16.91 23.75 -17.82
C GLU A 7 -15.87 22.98 -16.99
N PHE A 8 -14.76 23.64 -16.64
CA PHE A 8 -13.73 23.09 -15.77
C PHE A 8 -14.27 22.82 -14.36
N LYS A 9 -15.05 23.75 -13.79
CA LYS A 9 -15.72 23.56 -12.51
C LYS A 9 -16.66 22.35 -12.55
N LYS A 10 -17.47 22.21 -13.61
CA LYS A 10 -18.33 21.03 -13.80
C LYS A 10 -17.54 19.74 -13.98
N PHE A 11 -16.34 19.80 -14.55
CA PHE A 11 -15.45 18.65 -14.70
C PHE A 11 -14.85 18.19 -13.36
N ILE A 12 -14.28 19.10 -12.57
CA ILE A 12 -13.71 18.75 -11.25
C ILE A 12 -14.77 18.38 -10.22
N GLN A 13 -16.02 18.85 -10.39
CA GLN A 13 -17.15 18.45 -9.56
C GLN A 13 -17.59 17.00 -9.80
N ARG A 14 -17.05 16.31 -10.82
CA ARG A 14 -17.23 14.86 -10.97
C ARG A 14 -16.50 14.18 -9.81
N GLY A 15 -17.24 13.62 -8.84
CA GLY A 15 -16.67 12.99 -7.64
C GLY A 15 -15.55 12.00 -7.93
N ASN A 16 -15.72 11.14 -8.95
CA ASN A 16 -14.70 10.16 -9.38
C ASN A 16 -13.35 10.79 -9.80
N VAL A 17 -13.36 12.04 -10.30
CA VAL A 17 -12.12 12.76 -10.68
C VAL A 17 -11.46 13.40 -9.46
N MET A 18 -12.27 13.98 -8.56
CA MET A 18 -11.76 14.60 -7.34
C MET A 18 -11.12 13.57 -6.41
N ASP A 19 -11.79 12.44 -6.18
CA ASP A 19 -11.29 11.40 -5.28
C ASP A 19 -10.01 10.75 -5.82
N LEU A 20 -9.94 10.54 -7.14
CA LEU A 20 -8.74 10.04 -7.81
C LEU A 20 -7.59 11.06 -7.73
N ALA A 21 -7.86 12.34 -7.94
CA ALA A 21 -6.86 13.39 -7.86
C ALA A 21 -6.29 13.51 -6.44
N VAL A 22 -7.15 13.51 -5.42
CA VAL A 22 -6.74 13.55 -4.02
C VAL A 22 -5.90 12.33 -3.66
N GLY A 23 -6.33 11.13 -4.08
CA GLY A 23 -5.58 9.89 -3.87
C GLY A 23 -4.16 9.93 -4.46
N ILE A 24 -4.00 10.45 -5.68
CA ILE A 24 -2.69 10.56 -6.34
C ILE A 24 -1.80 11.59 -5.64
N ILE A 25 -2.35 12.76 -5.29
CA ILE A 25 -1.58 13.85 -4.64
C ILE A 25 -1.10 13.39 -3.26
N ILE A 26 -1.99 12.82 -2.46
CA ILE A 26 -1.64 12.30 -1.13
C ILE A 26 -0.66 11.12 -1.27
N GLY A 27 -0.87 10.24 -2.24
CA GLY A 27 0.04 9.12 -2.52
C GLY A 27 1.45 9.57 -2.89
N ALA A 28 1.58 10.61 -3.71
CA ALA A 28 2.86 11.20 -4.07
C ALA A 28 3.56 11.85 -2.86
N ALA A 29 2.84 12.69 -2.11
CA ALA A 29 3.40 13.32 -0.92
C ALA A 29 3.80 12.30 0.16
N PHE A 30 3.00 11.25 0.34
CA PHE A 30 3.31 10.17 1.29
C PHE A 30 4.53 9.36 0.86
N LYS A 31 4.68 9.09 -0.44
CA LYS A 31 5.89 8.46 -0.99
C LYS A 31 7.13 9.30 -0.69
N ASP A 32 7.05 10.62 -0.83
CA ASP A 32 8.19 11.51 -0.54
C ASP A 32 8.59 11.48 0.95
N ILE A 33 7.60 11.43 1.86
CA ILE A 33 7.86 11.25 3.30
C ILE A 33 8.59 9.93 3.56
N ILE A 34 8.14 8.84 2.94
CA ILE A 34 8.81 7.54 3.07
C ILE A 34 10.22 7.61 2.50
N ASN A 35 10.41 8.19 1.32
CA ASN A 35 11.71 8.33 0.69
C ASN A 35 12.68 9.11 1.57
N SER A 36 12.25 10.21 2.18
CA SER A 36 13.08 11.00 3.10
C SER A 36 13.42 10.19 4.36
N MET A 37 12.47 9.48 4.95
CA MET A 37 12.76 8.62 6.10
C MET A 37 13.78 7.51 5.76
N VAL A 38 13.70 6.93 4.56
CA VAL A 38 14.67 5.92 4.13
C VAL A 38 16.03 6.54 3.84
N ASN A 39 16.08 7.55 2.97
CA ASN A 39 17.33 8.11 2.46
C ASN A 39 18.06 8.99 3.48
N ASP A 40 17.33 9.72 4.32
CA ASP A 40 17.92 10.72 5.22
C ASP A 40 18.11 10.18 6.64
N ILE A 41 17.35 9.14 7.04
CA ILE A 41 17.43 8.56 8.39
C ILE A 41 17.99 7.14 8.35
N LEU A 42 17.35 6.22 7.62
CA LEU A 42 17.77 4.81 7.65
C LEU A 42 19.11 4.58 6.95
N MET A 43 19.31 5.17 5.76
CA MET A 43 20.52 4.95 4.96
C MET A 43 21.80 5.44 5.66
N PRO A 44 21.85 6.61 6.32
CA PRO A 44 23.01 7.01 7.12
C PRO A 44 23.31 6.08 8.29
N ILE A 45 22.27 5.54 8.95
CA ILE A 45 22.44 4.59 10.05
C ILE A 45 23.01 3.27 9.51
N ILE A 46 22.45 2.76 8.41
CA ILE A 46 22.90 1.52 7.77
C ILE A 46 24.33 1.69 7.24
N SER A 47 24.65 2.80 6.59
CA SER A 47 25.99 3.05 6.05
C SER A 47 27.05 3.19 7.15
N LEU A 48 26.70 3.79 8.28
CA LEU A 48 27.58 3.88 9.45
C LEU A 48 27.88 2.50 10.06
N VAL A 49 26.88 1.62 10.14
CA VAL A 49 27.03 0.27 10.70
C VAL A 49 27.83 -0.64 9.76
N PHE A 50 27.52 -0.64 8.47
CA PHE A 50 28.11 -1.56 7.49
C PHE A 50 29.40 -1.02 6.84
N LYS A 51 29.72 0.28 7.02
CA LYS A 51 30.87 0.97 6.37
C LYS A 51 30.95 0.72 4.86
N PHE A 52 29.81 0.49 4.22
CA PHE A 52 29.73 0.12 2.82
C PHE A 52 29.04 1.24 2.04
N ASP A 53 29.80 1.89 1.15
CA ASP A 53 29.23 2.84 0.20
C ASP A 53 28.87 2.10 -1.10
N VAL A 54 27.65 1.56 -1.11
CA VAL A 54 27.08 0.82 -2.25
C VAL A 54 27.13 1.68 -3.51
N LYS A 55 26.90 2.99 -3.39
CA LYS A 55 26.74 3.91 -4.52
C LYS A 55 28.04 4.14 -5.28
N SER A 56 29.17 4.07 -4.57
CA SER A 56 30.51 4.27 -5.12
C SER A 56 31.12 3.01 -5.76
N ALA A 57 30.39 1.89 -5.79
CA ALA A 57 30.85 0.67 -6.46
C ALA A 57 30.87 0.86 -7.98
N VAL A 58 32.07 0.90 -8.55
CA VAL A 58 32.32 1.05 -9.98
C VAL A 58 33.28 -0.05 -10.44
N LEU A 59 32.94 -0.69 -11.55
CA LEU A 59 33.83 -1.64 -12.23
C LEU A 59 34.42 -0.96 -13.46
N ILE A 60 35.75 -0.92 -13.55
CA ILE A 60 36.45 -0.37 -14.72
C ILE A 60 36.56 -1.50 -15.75
N MET A 61 35.84 -1.39 -16.87
CA MET A 61 35.85 -2.41 -17.93
C MET A 61 36.95 -2.15 -18.96
N LYS A 62 37.36 -0.89 -19.14
CA LYS A 62 38.46 -0.48 -20.02
C LYS A 62 39.03 0.85 -19.54
N GLY A 63 40.35 1.01 -19.56
CA GLY A 63 41.05 2.19 -19.03
C GLY A 63 41.60 1.95 -17.62
N SER A 64 42.09 3.00 -16.98
CA SER A 64 42.63 2.94 -15.62
C SER A 64 42.25 4.19 -14.83
N GLN A 65 42.12 4.05 -13.52
CA GLN A 65 42.05 5.19 -12.62
C GLN A 65 43.41 5.91 -12.68
N THR A 66 43.42 7.18 -13.08
CA THR A 66 44.62 8.01 -13.26
C THR A 66 44.98 8.80 -12.02
N GLY A 67 44.06 8.92 -11.07
CA GLY A 67 44.33 9.56 -9.79
C GLY A 67 43.09 9.72 -8.92
N VAL A 68 43.22 10.56 -7.90
CA VAL A 68 42.14 10.98 -7.03
C VAL A 68 42.15 12.50 -7.02
N ASP A 69 41.01 13.12 -7.28
CA ASP A 69 40.83 14.58 -7.24
C ASP A 69 41.01 15.09 -5.79
N PRO A 70 41.29 16.39 -5.52
CA PRO A 70 41.41 16.91 -4.16
C PRO A 70 40.17 16.67 -3.28
N SER A 71 39.02 16.37 -3.91
CA SER A 71 37.75 16.00 -3.27
C SER A 71 37.67 14.52 -2.85
N GLY A 72 38.72 13.71 -3.08
CA GLY A 72 38.74 12.28 -2.78
C GLY A 72 38.04 11.39 -3.82
N LEU A 73 37.64 11.95 -4.96
CA LEU A 73 36.93 11.22 -6.02
C LEU A 73 37.89 10.60 -7.04
N PRO A 74 37.65 9.36 -7.50
CA PRO A 74 38.50 8.70 -8.50
C PRO A 74 38.41 9.44 -9.86
N VAL A 75 39.56 9.84 -10.38
CA VAL A 75 39.74 10.43 -11.72
C VAL A 75 40.13 9.31 -12.68
N TYR A 76 39.52 9.30 -13.85
CA TYR A 76 39.68 8.25 -14.86
C TYR A 76 40.35 8.81 -16.12
N ALA A 77 41.14 7.99 -16.82
CA ALA A 77 41.74 8.37 -18.10
C ALA A 77 40.68 8.65 -19.17
N ASP A 78 41.02 9.47 -20.17
CA ASP A 78 40.20 9.62 -21.37
C ASP A 78 40.01 8.28 -22.08
N GLY A 79 38.75 7.98 -22.44
CA GLY A 79 38.36 6.68 -23.02
C GLY A 79 38.12 5.56 -22.00
N THR A 80 38.07 5.86 -20.70
CA THR A 80 37.69 4.87 -19.67
C THR A 80 36.21 4.51 -19.76
N VAL A 81 35.91 3.21 -19.82
CA VAL A 81 34.54 2.67 -19.78
C VAL A 81 34.25 2.16 -18.36
N LEU A 82 33.30 2.81 -17.70
CA LEU A 82 32.94 2.59 -16.31
C LEU A 82 31.56 1.93 -16.23
N LEU A 83 31.46 0.78 -15.56
CA LEU A 83 30.18 0.19 -15.18
C LEU A 83 29.86 0.59 -13.73
N ARG A 84 28.98 1.58 -13.58
CA ARG A 84 28.54 2.10 -12.27
C ARG A 84 27.38 1.27 -11.71
N TRP A 85 27.65 0.00 -11.40
CA TRP A 85 26.64 -0.92 -10.87
C TRP A 85 26.20 -0.58 -9.44
N GLY A 86 26.98 0.21 -8.71
CA GLY A 86 26.63 0.68 -7.37
C GLY A 86 25.32 1.45 -7.29
N GLY A 87 25.04 2.31 -8.28
CA GLY A 87 23.77 3.04 -8.34
C GLY A 87 22.57 2.12 -8.57
N PHE A 88 22.75 1.02 -9.30
CA PHE A 88 21.69 0.03 -9.51
C PHE A 88 21.43 -0.80 -8.24
N LEU A 89 22.49 -1.25 -7.57
CA LEU A 89 22.34 -1.99 -6.32
C LEU A 89 21.72 -1.10 -5.22
N GLN A 90 22.10 0.18 -5.18
CA GLN A 90 21.46 1.17 -4.31
C GLN A 90 19.96 1.26 -4.56
N ALA A 91 19.54 1.39 -5.82
CA ALA A 91 18.12 1.46 -6.16
C ALA A 91 17.32 0.21 -5.74
N ILE A 92 17.94 -0.98 -5.81
CA ILE A 92 17.35 -2.23 -5.31
C ILE A 92 17.18 -2.18 -3.79
N LEU A 93 18.21 -1.72 -3.06
CA LEU A 93 18.15 -1.58 -1.61
C LEU A 93 17.10 -0.56 -1.18
N ASP A 94 17.06 0.61 -1.81
CA ASP A 94 16.06 1.65 -1.55
C ASP A 94 14.64 1.09 -1.75
N PHE A 95 14.41 0.38 -2.86
CA PHE A 95 13.12 -0.27 -3.12
C PHE A 95 12.74 -1.28 -2.02
N LEU A 96 13.69 -2.11 -1.58
CA LEU A 96 13.44 -3.13 -0.56
C LEU A 96 13.13 -2.51 0.82
N ILE A 97 13.86 -1.44 1.18
CA ILE A 97 13.62 -0.71 2.44
C ILE A 97 12.28 0.03 2.39
N ILE A 98 11.96 0.71 1.28
CA ILE A 98 10.66 1.38 1.11
C ILE A 98 9.51 0.37 1.22
N ALA A 99 9.63 -0.79 0.57
CA ALA A 99 8.63 -1.86 0.65
C ALA A 99 8.48 -2.36 2.10
N PHE A 100 9.58 -2.55 2.83
CA PHE A 100 9.58 -2.95 4.22
C PHE A 100 8.91 -1.92 5.15
N VAL A 101 9.19 -0.63 4.92
CA VAL A 101 8.56 0.48 5.65
C VAL A 101 7.06 0.52 5.40
N ILE A 102 6.63 0.48 4.14
CA ILE A 102 5.21 0.48 3.78
C ILE A 102 4.49 -0.71 4.43
N PHE A 103 5.09 -1.91 4.34
CA PHE A 103 4.56 -3.11 4.98
C PHE A 103 4.43 -2.93 6.49
N SER A 104 5.45 -2.36 7.14
CA SER A 104 5.44 -2.14 8.59
C SER A 104 4.32 -1.18 9.00
N ILE A 105 4.11 -0.09 8.27
CA ILE A 105 3.02 0.87 8.53
C ILE A 105 1.66 0.20 8.36
N ILE A 106 1.43 -0.50 7.25
CA ILE A 106 0.18 -1.22 6.99
C ILE A 106 -0.07 -2.27 8.09
N LYS A 107 0.97 -2.99 8.51
CA LYS A 107 0.86 -3.98 9.58
C LYS A 107 0.48 -3.36 10.92
N ILE A 108 1.02 -2.18 11.26
CA ILE A 108 0.66 -1.46 12.48
C ILE A 108 -0.80 -0.99 12.40
N LEU A 109 -1.21 -0.40 11.29
CA LEU A 109 -2.58 0.08 11.09
C LEU A 109 -3.59 -1.09 11.15
N ASN A 110 -3.30 -2.20 10.48
CA ASN A 110 -4.13 -3.40 10.51
C ASN A 110 -4.17 -4.02 11.92
N GLY A 111 -3.04 -4.05 12.63
CA GLY A 111 -2.98 -4.54 14.01
C GLY A 111 -3.84 -3.73 14.99
N LEU A 112 -3.88 -2.41 14.83
CA LEU A 112 -4.73 -1.53 15.65
C LEU A 112 -6.22 -1.74 15.35
N ASN A 113 -6.58 -1.85 14.07
CA ASN A 113 -7.97 -2.07 13.64
C ASN A 113 -8.49 -3.46 14.00
N ASP A 114 -7.66 -4.51 13.88
CA ASP A 114 -8.02 -5.87 14.28
C ASP A 114 -8.27 -5.99 15.79
N GLY A 115 -7.50 -5.24 16.60
CA GLY A 115 -7.72 -5.13 18.03
C GLY A 115 -9.07 -4.50 18.37
N ALA A 116 -9.47 -3.46 17.64
CA ALA A 116 -10.78 -2.83 17.80
C ALA A 116 -11.92 -3.75 17.34
N LYS A 117 -11.78 -4.42 16.19
CA LYS A 117 -12.78 -5.33 15.62
C LYS A 117 -13.03 -6.55 16.51
N LYS A 118 -11.97 -7.21 17.00
CA LYS A 118 -12.08 -8.37 17.92
C LYS A 118 -12.72 -8.01 19.27
N ARG A 119 -12.52 -6.78 19.77
CA ARG A 119 -13.19 -6.28 20.98
C ARG A 119 -14.69 -6.08 20.74
N LYS A 120 -15.08 -5.48 19.61
CA LYS A 120 -16.48 -5.30 19.20
C LYS A 120 -17.18 -6.64 18.99
N GLU A 121 -16.57 -7.59 18.28
CA GLU A 121 -17.12 -8.95 18.07
C GLU A 121 -17.35 -9.73 19.37
N LYS A 122 -16.40 -9.66 20.32
CA LYS A 122 -16.56 -10.28 21.65
C LYS A 122 -17.70 -9.66 22.45
N TYR A 123 -17.95 -8.36 22.32
CA TYR A 123 -19.06 -7.68 22.97
C TYR A 123 -20.40 -8.11 22.37
N ILE A 124 -20.49 -8.19 21.04
CA ILE A 124 -21.68 -8.67 20.32
C ILE A 124 -22.01 -10.12 20.68
N GLN A 125 -21.03 -11.03 20.72
CA GLN A 125 -21.26 -12.42 21.16
C GLN A 125 -21.76 -12.51 22.60
N LYS A 126 -21.27 -11.64 23.50
CA LYS A 126 -21.76 -11.58 24.89
C LYS A 126 -23.21 -11.10 24.94
N LEU A 127 -23.57 -10.09 24.15
CA LEU A 127 -24.95 -9.58 24.06
C LEU A 127 -25.90 -10.62 23.41
N GLN A 128 -25.47 -11.30 22.35
CA GLN A 128 -26.22 -12.38 21.72
C GLN A 128 -26.43 -13.56 22.67
N LYS A 129 -25.38 -14.02 23.39
CA LYS A 129 -25.54 -15.06 24.44
C LYS A 129 -26.49 -14.63 25.56
N LYS A 130 -26.52 -13.35 25.91
CA LYS A 130 -27.43 -12.79 26.91
C LYS A 130 -28.88 -12.79 26.41
N LYS A 131 -29.13 -12.42 25.14
CA LYS A 131 -30.43 -12.60 24.46
C LYS A 131 -30.86 -14.07 24.40
N LEU A 132 -29.96 -14.99 24.01
CA LEU A 132 -30.25 -16.41 23.83
C LEU A 132 -30.61 -17.12 25.15
N LYS A 133 -30.12 -16.61 26.29
CA LYS A 133 -30.47 -17.08 27.64
C LYS A 133 -31.79 -16.49 28.17
N GLY A 134 -32.58 -15.82 27.33
CA GLY A 134 -33.89 -15.26 27.71
C GLY A 134 -33.80 -14.05 28.63
N VAL A 135 -32.61 -13.45 28.81
CA VAL A 135 -32.43 -12.24 29.59
C VAL A 135 -32.88 -11.06 28.73
N LYS A 136 -33.90 -10.30 29.18
CA LYS A 136 -34.36 -9.09 28.48
C LYS A 136 -33.20 -8.10 28.39
N LEU A 137 -32.76 -7.82 27.15
CA LEU A 137 -31.80 -6.76 26.90
C LEU A 137 -32.47 -5.41 27.18
N SER A 138 -31.76 -4.54 27.89
CA SER A 138 -32.18 -3.15 28.06
C SER A 138 -32.28 -2.47 26.69
N LYS A 139 -33.23 -1.54 26.54
CA LYS A 139 -33.37 -0.69 25.33
C LYS A 139 -32.04 -0.01 24.94
N PHE A 140 -31.20 0.26 25.93
CA PHE A 140 -29.86 0.81 25.75
C PHE A 140 -28.86 -0.23 25.19
N GLU A 141 -28.90 -1.47 25.67
CA GLU A 141 -28.05 -2.57 25.14
C GLU A 141 -28.42 -2.92 23.69
N GLN A 142 -29.70 -2.77 23.33
CA GLN A 142 -30.19 -2.98 21.97
C GLN A 142 -29.71 -1.88 21.01
N SER A 143 -29.82 -0.61 21.40
CA SER A 143 -29.30 0.52 20.60
C SER A 143 -27.78 0.51 20.46
N GLN A 144 -27.05 0.05 21.48
CA GLN A 144 -25.59 -0.15 21.40
C GLN A 144 -25.21 -1.30 20.48
N LEU A 145 -26.05 -2.34 20.35
CA LEU A 145 -25.84 -3.42 19.40
C LEU A 145 -26.00 -2.90 17.96
N ASP A 146 -27.06 -2.15 17.70
CA ASP A 146 -27.40 -1.66 16.36
C ASP A 146 -26.34 -0.66 15.85
N ASN A 147 -25.97 0.35 16.66
CA ASN A 147 -24.93 1.33 16.31
C ASN A 147 -23.56 0.70 16.02
N VAL A 148 -23.18 -0.35 16.74
CA VAL A 148 -21.89 -1.04 16.55
C VAL A 148 -21.92 -1.95 15.32
N THR A 149 -23.09 -2.47 14.95
CA THR A 149 -23.28 -3.28 13.74
C THR A 149 -23.12 -2.41 12.49
N ASP A 150 -23.74 -1.22 12.50
CA ASP A 150 -23.61 -0.24 11.42
C ASP A 150 -22.16 0.26 11.27
N GLU A 151 -21.43 0.44 12.37
CA GLU A 151 -20.03 0.89 12.36
C GLU A 151 -19.05 -0.20 11.87
N LEU A 152 -19.38 -1.49 12.05
CA LEU A 152 -18.61 -2.63 11.51
C LEU A 152 -18.85 -2.83 10.02
N GLU A 153 -20.04 -2.47 9.51
CA GLU A 153 -20.36 -2.45 8.09
C GLU A 153 -19.80 -1.22 7.37
N ALA A 154 -19.69 -0.09 8.07
CA ALA A 154 -19.17 1.18 7.56
C ALA A 154 -17.62 1.31 7.59
N ALA A 155 -16.91 0.47 8.37
CA ALA A 155 -15.46 0.37 8.25
C ALA A 155 -15.12 -0.01 6.80
N PRO A 156 -14.07 0.58 6.17
CA PRO A 156 -13.71 0.26 4.81
C PRO A 156 -13.42 -1.24 4.75
N LYS A 157 -14.39 -2.00 4.22
CA LYS A 157 -14.17 -3.39 3.85
C LYS A 157 -13.02 -3.32 2.86
N VAL A 158 -11.86 -3.88 3.21
CA VAL A 158 -10.98 -4.41 2.17
C VAL A 158 -11.93 -5.25 1.34
N VAL A 159 -12.19 -4.83 0.10
CA VAL A 159 -13.12 -5.49 -0.79
C VAL A 159 -12.49 -6.84 -1.12
N GLU A 160 -12.63 -7.80 -0.20
CA GLU A 160 -12.52 -9.20 -0.55
C GLU A 160 -13.64 -9.42 -1.56
N PRO A 161 -13.31 -9.77 -2.81
CA PRO A 161 -14.34 -10.04 -3.81
C PRO A 161 -15.33 -11.04 -3.20
N PRO A 162 -16.64 -10.86 -3.43
CA PRO A 162 -17.64 -11.81 -2.94
C PRO A 162 -17.17 -13.20 -3.35
N LYS A 163 -16.93 -14.08 -2.37
CA LYS A 163 -16.60 -15.48 -2.68
C LYS A 163 -17.76 -15.99 -3.53
N PRO A 164 -17.49 -16.51 -4.73
CA PRO A 164 -18.55 -16.94 -5.62
C PRO A 164 -19.42 -17.94 -4.87
N THR A 165 -20.71 -17.62 -4.78
CA THR A 165 -21.63 -18.50 -4.06
C THR A 165 -21.76 -19.79 -4.87
N VAL A 166 -21.91 -20.93 -4.21
CA VAL A 166 -22.02 -22.24 -4.90
C VAL A 166 -23.12 -22.19 -5.98
N GLU A 167 -24.14 -21.38 -5.77
CA GLU A 167 -25.23 -21.13 -6.71
C GLU A 167 -24.79 -20.40 -7.99
N GLU A 168 -23.87 -19.43 -7.93
CA GLU A 168 -23.29 -18.79 -9.12
C GLU A 168 -22.40 -19.77 -9.89
N LEU A 169 -21.58 -20.55 -9.19
CA LEU A 169 -20.71 -21.55 -9.82
C LEU A 169 -21.51 -22.64 -10.55
N LEU A 170 -22.65 -23.06 -9.98
CA LEU A 170 -23.54 -24.03 -10.63
C LEU A 170 -24.27 -23.43 -11.83
N GLY A 171 -24.63 -22.14 -11.76
CA GLY A 171 -25.18 -21.39 -12.89
C GLY A 171 -24.19 -21.33 -14.05
N ASP A 172 -22.95 -20.91 -13.78
CA ASP A 172 -21.88 -20.80 -14.77
C ASP A 172 -21.54 -22.16 -15.40
N ILE A 173 -21.49 -23.24 -14.60
CA ILE A 173 -21.26 -24.60 -15.11
C ILE A 173 -22.40 -25.04 -16.04
N LYS A 174 -23.66 -24.75 -15.69
CA LYS A 174 -24.81 -25.10 -16.53
C LYS A 174 -24.82 -24.32 -17.84
N GLU A 175 -24.44 -23.04 -17.81
CA GLU A 175 -24.35 -22.19 -19.00
C GLU A 175 -23.19 -22.64 -19.91
N ILE A 176 -22.02 -22.97 -19.33
CA ILE A 176 -20.88 -23.52 -20.07
C ILE A 176 -21.23 -24.87 -20.70
N LEU A 177 -21.95 -25.74 -19.98
CA LEU A 177 -22.41 -27.03 -20.51
C LEU A 177 -23.41 -26.87 -21.65
N ALA A 178 -24.40 -25.98 -21.52
CA ALA A 178 -25.36 -25.70 -22.60
C ALA A 178 -24.66 -25.18 -23.86
N LYS A 179 -23.68 -24.29 -23.69
CA LYS A 179 -22.87 -23.74 -24.79
C LYS A 179 -21.90 -24.76 -25.41
N SER A 180 -21.57 -25.82 -24.67
CA SER A 180 -20.78 -26.96 -25.16
C SER A 180 -21.61 -27.98 -25.94
N GLU A 181 -22.89 -28.15 -25.59
CA GLU A 181 -23.83 -28.99 -26.34
C GLU A 181 -24.24 -28.35 -27.67
N GLU A 182 -24.33 -27.02 -27.75
CA GLU A 182 -24.67 -26.28 -28.98
C GLU A 182 -23.52 -26.23 -30.02
N ASN A 183 -22.29 -26.56 -29.60
CA ASN A 183 -21.08 -26.57 -30.45
C ASN A 183 -20.63 -27.98 -30.89
N LYS A 184 -21.50 -28.99 -30.76
CA LYS A 184 -21.27 -30.38 -31.22
C LYS A 184 -22.21 -30.74 -32.35
#